data_AF-A0A1F6PLH8-F1
#
_entry.id   AF-A0A1F6PLH8-F1
#
_cell.length_a   1.000
_cell.length_b   1.000
_cell.length_c   1.000
_cell.angle_alpha   90.00
_cell.angle_beta   90.00
_cell.angle_gamma   90.00
#
_symmetry.space_group_name_H-M   'P 1'
#
loop_
_entity.id
_entity.type
_entity.pdbx_description
1 polymer ?
#
loop_
_entity_poly.entity_id
_entity_poly.type
_entity_poly.pdbx_seq_one_letter_code
_entity_poly.pdbx_strand_id
1 'polypeptide(L)'
;MNYIIRITIQITQGKAFSQIVSLRHAYVSRKKERDELKSLYKRKALSESLYFESLNELKANFTQGASLLPDSSLNHAFNLFGEGKIPVTEIDYDLLVYDTYDYLDKVISLSLADPLGAAFQLYYNETADERALIIKNYIKYGTNDNIEIWLLRYGFGFEEIDWLKSYIEQIDENEIKFKPSINRLSQDKRKLIERFE
;
A
#
# COMPACT_ATOMS: atom_id res chain seq x y z
N MET A 1 -6.85 -1.49 -16.67
CA MET A 1 -6.51 -2.42 -15.58
C MET A 1 -6.92 -1.76 -14.28
N ASN A 2 -7.85 -2.37 -13.54
CA ASN A 2 -8.49 -1.78 -12.37
C ASN A 2 -7.42 -1.35 -11.33
N TYR A 3 -7.46 -0.09 -10.90
CA TYR A 3 -6.40 0.56 -10.12
C TYR A 3 -6.16 -0.12 -8.76
N ILE A 4 -7.25 -0.63 -8.16
CA ILE A 4 -7.23 -1.44 -6.93
C ILE A 4 -6.32 -2.66 -7.09
N ILE A 5 -6.48 -3.42 -8.18
CA ILE A 5 -5.69 -4.63 -8.45
C ILE A 5 -4.19 -4.30 -8.47
N ARG A 6 -3.81 -3.16 -9.04
CA ARG A 6 -2.40 -2.75 -9.10
C ARG A 6 -1.83 -2.46 -7.72
N ILE A 7 -2.55 -1.73 -6.86
CA ILE A 7 -2.11 -1.46 -5.49
C ILE A 7 -2.04 -2.78 -4.70
N THR A 8 -3.06 -3.64 -4.79
CA THR A 8 -3.06 -4.94 -4.11
C THR A 8 -1.85 -5.78 -4.50
N ILE A 9 -1.48 -5.83 -5.79
CA ILE A 9 -0.27 -6.52 -6.25
C ILE A 9 1.01 -5.88 -5.68
N GLN A 10 1.06 -4.55 -5.53
CA GLN A 10 2.22 -3.88 -4.97
C GLN A 10 2.39 -4.20 -3.47
N ILE A 11 1.29 -4.32 -2.73
CA ILE A 11 1.29 -4.75 -1.33
C ILE A 11 1.82 -6.19 -1.23
N THR A 12 1.33 -7.10 -2.07
CA THR A 12 1.79 -8.50 -2.03
C THR A 12 3.25 -8.67 -2.45
N GLN A 13 3.80 -7.69 -3.17
CA GLN A 13 5.24 -7.60 -3.47
C GLN A 13 6.08 -6.99 -2.32
N GLY A 14 5.47 -6.61 -1.20
CA GLY A 14 6.15 -5.99 -0.06
C GLY A 14 6.64 -4.57 -0.32
N LYS A 15 6.02 -3.83 -1.25
CA LYS A 15 6.42 -2.44 -1.50
C LYS A 15 6.05 -1.55 -0.33
N ALA A 16 7.00 -0.72 0.11
CA ALA A 16 6.73 0.30 1.11
C ALA A 16 5.76 1.35 0.58
N PHE A 17 5.02 2.01 1.48
CA PHE A 17 4.06 3.07 1.14
C PHE A 17 4.64 4.14 0.20
N SER A 18 5.83 4.64 0.50
CA SER A 18 6.52 5.64 -0.32
C SER A 18 6.79 5.16 -1.75
N GLN A 19 7.05 3.87 -1.93
CA GLN A 19 7.24 3.27 -3.25
C GLN A 19 5.91 3.16 -4.01
N ILE A 20 4.82 2.81 -3.32
CA ILE A 20 3.46 2.78 -3.90
C ILE A 20 3.07 4.17 -4.39
N VAL A 21 3.23 5.21 -3.55
CA VAL A 21 2.99 6.61 -3.93
C VAL A 21 3.88 7.02 -5.10
N SER A 22 5.16 6.67 -5.08
CA SER A 22 6.10 7.01 -6.17
C SER A 22 5.68 6.39 -7.51
N LEU A 23 5.28 5.11 -7.50
CA LEU A 23 4.78 4.42 -8.69
C LEU A 23 3.46 5.01 -9.19
N ARG A 24 2.55 5.32 -8.26
CA ARG A 24 1.29 5.99 -8.56
C ARG A 24 1.54 7.35 -9.20
N HIS A 25 2.37 8.18 -8.59
CA HIS A 25 2.72 9.49 -9.12
C HIS A 25 3.38 9.40 -10.48
N ALA A 26 4.30 8.46 -10.68
CA ALA A 26 4.95 8.24 -11.97
C ALA A 26 3.94 7.88 -13.08
N TYR A 27 2.93 7.08 -12.76
CA TYR A 27 1.85 6.73 -13.69
C TYR A 27 0.93 7.91 -13.99
N VAL A 28 0.42 8.60 -12.97
CA VAL A 28 -0.52 9.73 -13.11
C VAL A 28 0.15 10.89 -13.85
N SER A 29 1.40 11.21 -13.49
CA SER A 29 2.16 12.32 -14.07
C SER A 29 2.82 12.03 -15.41
N ARG A 30 2.56 10.86 -16.01
CA ARG A 30 3.15 10.45 -17.29
C ARG A 30 4.67 10.65 -17.30
N LYS A 31 5.32 10.13 -16.25
CA LYS A 31 6.75 10.39 -15.97
C LYS A 31 7.62 10.07 -17.18
N LYS A 32 7.34 8.96 -17.88
CA LYS A 32 8.10 8.54 -19.06
C LYS A 32 8.06 9.61 -20.16
N GLU A 33 6.88 10.08 -20.51
CA GLU A 33 6.65 11.12 -21.52
C GLU A 33 7.32 12.45 -21.11
N ARG A 34 7.24 12.82 -19.82
CA ARG A 34 7.94 14.02 -19.31
C ARG A 34 9.47 13.87 -19.38
N ASP A 35 10.00 12.70 -19.04
CA ASP A 35 11.44 12.42 -19.09
C ASP A 35 11.95 12.45 -20.54
N GLU A 36 11.15 11.98 -21.50
CA GLU A 36 11.41 12.07 -22.93
C GLU A 36 11.44 13.52 -23.42
N LEU A 37 10.42 14.33 -23.09
CA LEU A 37 10.39 15.77 -23.39
C LEU A 37 11.60 16.50 -22.80
N LYS A 38 11.94 16.22 -21.55
CA LYS A 38 13.10 16.80 -20.86
C LYS A 38 14.42 16.39 -21.52
N SER A 39 14.52 15.15 -21.98
CA SER A 39 15.68 14.65 -22.73
C SER A 39 15.84 15.38 -24.07
N LEU A 40 14.76 15.55 -24.82
CA LEU A 40 14.76 16.29 -26.09
C LEU A 40 15.15 17.77 -25.90
N TYR A 41 14.63 18.41 -24.86
CA TYR A 41 15.03 19.77 -24.48
C TYR A 41 16.52 19.88 -24.13
N LYS A 42 17.04 18.97 -23.29
CA LYS A 42 18.47 18.93 -22.92
C LYS A 42 19.41 18.76 -24.13
N ARG A 43 18.97 18.01 -25.15
CA ARG A 43 19.72 17.81 -26.40
C ARG A 43 19.56 18.97 -27.39
N LYS A 44 18.86 20.05 -27.02
CA LYS A 44 18.53 21.19 -27.87
C LYS A 44 17.73 20.83 -29.13
N ALA A 45 17.02 19.69 -29.10
CA ALA A 45 16.11 19.26 -30.17
C ALA A 45 14.73 19.91 -30.05
N LEU A 46 14.42 20.52 -28.90
CA LEU A 46 13.23 21.32 -28.64
C LEU A 46 13.65 22.70 -28.16
N SER A 47 12.93 23.74 -28.61
CA SER A 47 13.05 25.07 -28.01
C SER A 47 12.42 25.08 -26.62
N GLU A 48 12.82 26.06 -25.80
CA GLU A 48 12.26 26.23 -24.45
C GLU A 48 10.74 26.45 -24.48
N SER A 49 10.27 27.30 -25.40
CA SER A 49 8.83 27.56 -25.58
C SER A 49 8.05 26.29 -25.91
N LEU A 50 8.52 25.49 -26.87
CA LEU A 50 7.85 24.25 -27.28
C LEU A 50 7.87 23.18 -26.17
N TYR A 51 8.93 23.15 -25.36
CA TYR A 51 9.02 22.25 -24.21
C TYR A 51 7.95 22.57 -23.16
N PHE A 52 7.79 23.84 -22.78
CA PHE A 52 6.77 24.26 -21.82
C PHE A 52 5.35 24.09 -22.36
N GLU A 53 5.12 24.41 -23.64
CA GLU A 53 3.84 24.17 -24.32
C GLU A 53 3.47 22.67 -24.29
N SER A 54 4.40 21.80 -24.71
CA SER A 54 4.19 20.35 -24.70
C SER A 54 3.91 19.80 -23.30
N LEU A 55 4.53 20.35 -22.25
CA LEU A 55 4.28 19.96 -20.87
C LEU A 55 2.88 20.38 -20.38
N ASN A 56 2.41 21.57 -20.75
CA ASN A 56 1.09 22.07 -20.34
C ASN A 56 -0.06 21.38 -21.10
N GLU A 57 0.20 20.94 -22.33
CA GLU A 57 -0.72 20.11 -23.10
C GLU A 57 -0.79 18.67 -22.60
N LEU A 58 0.31 18.14 -22.04
CA LEU A 58 0.35 16.79 -21.52
C LEU A 58 -0.59 16.65 -20.32
N LYS A 59 -1.64 15.85 -20.51
CA LYS A 59 -2.67 15.64 -19.48
C LYS A 59 -2.35 14.46 -18.57
N ALA A 60 -2.69 14.59 -17.30
CA ALA A 60 -2.57 13.52 -16.31
C ALA A 60 -3.34 12.27 -16.75
N ASN A 61 -2.80 11.10 -16.42
CA ASN A 61 -3.53 9.85 -16.59
C ASN A 61 -4.67 9.75 -15.58
N PHE A 62 -5.78 9.17 -16.00
CA PHE A 62 -6.90 8.87 -15.12
C PHE A 62 -6.43 7.98 -13.96
N THR A 63 -6.78 8.39 -12.74
CA THR A 63 -6.73 7.55 -11.55
C THR A 63 -8.07 7.66 -10.85
N GLN A 64 -8.66 6.51 -10.56
CA GLN A 64 -9.84 6.45 -9.70
C GLN A 64 -9.44 6.99 -8.31
N GLY A 65 -10.30 7.83 -7.71
CA GLY A 65 -10.16 8.20 -6.30
C GLY A 65 -10.70 7.09 -5.40
N ALA A 66 -10.16 6.99 -4.19
CA ALA A 66 -10.59 6.04 -3.19
C ALA A 66 -12.05 6.29 -2.80
N SER A 67 -12.83 5.22 -2.72
CA SER A 67 -14.21 5.23 -2.25
C SER A 67 -14.44 3.99 -1.39
N LEU A 68 -15.20 4.14 -0.30
CA LEU A 68 -15.58 3.01 0.55
C LEU A 68 -16.32 1.95 -0.27
N LEU A 69 -16.12 0.67 0.05
CA LEU A 69 -16.85 -0.43 -0.58
C LEU A 69 -17.62 -1.24 0.48
N PRO A 70 -18.84 -1.72 0.15
CA PRO A 70 -19.58 -1.45 -1.08
C PRO A 70 -20.20 -0.04 -1.09
N ASP A 71 -20.27 0.58 -2.27
CA ASP A 71 -20.95 1.86 -2.47
C ASP A 71 -21.87 1.77 -3.70
N SER A 72 -23.18 1.68 -3.46
CA SER A 72 -24.21 1.59 -4.50
C SER A 72 -24.52 2.93 -5.16
N SER A 73 -24.03 4.04 -4.60
CA SER A 73 -24.15 5.37 -5.23
C SER A 73 -23.07 5.58 -6.29
N LEU A 74 -21.97 4.81 -6.22
CA LEU A 74 -20.84 4.88 -7.14
C LEU A 74 -21.13 4.18 -8.48
N ASN A 75 -22.04 4.74 -9.26
CA ASN A 75 -22.48 4.15 -10.53
C ASN A 75 -21.48 4.36 -11.68
N HIS A 76 -20.53 5.28 -11.52
CA HIS A 76 -19.53 5.62 -12.52
C HIS A 76 -18.15 5.84 -11.89
N ALA A 77 -17.11 5.54 -12.67
CA ALA A 77 -15.74 5.85 -12.29
C ALA A 77 -15.55 7.38 -12.24
N PHE A 78 -14.85 7.88 -11.23
CA PHE A 78 -14.54 9.29 -11.06
C PHE A 78 -13.03 9.46 -10.92
N ASN A 79 -12.50 10.54 -11.50
CA ASN A 79 -11.07 10.82 -11.43
C ASN A 79 -10.75 11.56 -10.13
N LEU A 80 -9.64 11.20 -9.48
CA LEU A 80 -9.18 11.84 -8.24
C LEU A 80 -9.03 13.37 -8.38
N PHE A 81 -8.62 13.82 -9.57
CA PHE A 81 -8.38 15.23 -9.86
C PHE A 81 -9.60 15.94 -10.50
N GLY A 82 -10.79 15.38 -10.35
CA GLY A 82 -12.04 15.91 -10.92
C GLY A 82 -12.30 15.51 -12.38
N GLU A 83 -13.44 15.90 -12.92
CA GLU A 83 -13.91 15.46 -14.25
C GLU A 83 -13.14 16.08 -15.44
N GLY A 84 -12.20 16.98 -15.17
CA GLY A 84 -11.31 17.57 -16.15
C GLY A 84 -10.00 16.80 -16.31
N LYS A 85 -9.43 16.84 -17.52
CA LYS A 85 -8.05 16.40 -17.76
C LYS A 85 -7.10 17.52 -17.34
N ILE A 86 -6.65 17.49 -16.07
CA ILE A 86 -5.65 18.44 -15.57
C ILE A 86 -4.30 18.24 -16.29
N PRO A 87 -3.52 19.30 -16.53
CA PRO A 87 -2.12 19.19 -16.94
C PRO A 87 -1.28 18.38 -15.95
N VAL A 88 -0.24 17.70 -16.42
CA VAL A 88 0.70 16.97 -15.54
C VAL A 88 1.49 17.88 -14.59
N THR A 89 1.52 19.18 -14.87
CA THR A 89 2.16 20.22 -14.05
C THR A 89 1.31 20.66 -12.87
N GLU A 90 0.01 20.37 -12.89
CA GLU A 90 -0.97 20.77 -11.87
C GLU A 90 -1.38 19.60 -10.95
N ILE A 91 -0.67 18.47 -11.02
CA ILE A 91 -0.96 17.32 -10.16
C ILE A 91 -0.60 17.67 -8.72
N ASP A 92 -1.60 17.64 -7.85
CA ASP A 92 -1.43 17.74 -6.41
C ASP A 92 -0.87 16.42 -5.86
N TYR A 93 0.40 16.45 -5.43
CA TYR A 93 1.08 15.30 -4.85
C TYR A 93 0.54 14.93 -3.47
N ASP A 94 0.14 15.92 -2.67
CA ASP A 94 -0.35 15.68 -1.31
C ASP A 94 -1.72 15.00 -1.38
N LEU A 95 -2.61 15.47 -2.26
CA LEU A 95 -3.87 14.79 -2.55
C LEU A 95 -3.65 13.33 -2.96
N LEU A 96 -2.64 13.07 -3.80
CA LEU A 96 -2.28 11.73 -4.24
C LEU A 96 -1.79 10.84 -3.08
N VAL A 97 -1.02 11.40 -2.15
CA VAL A 97 -0.56 10.71 -0.92
C VAL A 97 -1.76 10.34 -0.06
N TYR A 98 -2.62 11.31 0.26
CA TYR A 98 -3.82 11.09 1.08
C TYR A 98 -4.75 10.04 0.47
N ASP A 99 -5.03 10.13 -0.82
CA ASP A 99 -5.87 9.15 -1.50
C ASP A 99 -5.21 7.77 -1.55
N THR A 100 -3.87 7.69 -1.58
CA THR A 100 -3.17 6.39 -1.50
C THR A 100 -3.32 5.77 -0.12
N TYR A 101 -3.29 6.57 0.95
CA TYR A 101 -3.62 6.09 2.30
C TYR A 101 -5.05 5.56 2.36
N ASP A 102 -6.02 6.32 1.86
CA ASP A 102 -7.43 5.90 1.85
C ASP A 102 -7.64 4.61 1.04
N TYR A 103 -6.92 4.42 -0.07
CA TYR A 103 -6.95 3.15 -0.81
C TYR A 103 -6.47 1.97 0.02
N LEU A 104 -5.35 2.14 0.74
CA LEU A 104 -4.79 1.06 1.54
C LEU A 104 -5.67 0.73 2.75
N ASP A 105 -6.17 1.76 3.43
CA ASP A 105 -6.96 1.61 4.65
C ASP A 105 -8.42 1.24 4.34
N LYS A 106 -9.14 2.13 3.66
CA LYS A 106 -10.59 2.04 3.48
C LYS A 106 -11.00 1.08 2.38
N VAL A 107 -10.23 0.98 1.29
CA VAL A 107 -10.61 0.13 0.16
C VAL A 107 -10.05 -1.27 0.33
N ILE A 108 -8.74 -1.39 0.61
CA ILE A 108 -8.09 -2.70 0.68
C ILE A 108 -8.28 -3.33 2.05
N SER A 109 -7.76 -2.72 3.12
CA SER A 109 -7.77 -3.31 4.46
C SER A 109 -9.20 -3.51 4.98
N LEU A 110 -10.04 -2.47 4.90
CA LEU A 110 -11.39 -2.50 5.45
C LEU A 110 -12.37 -3.32 4.59
N SER A 111 -12.35 -3.17 3.27
CA SER A 111 -13.41 -3.74 2.41
C SER A 111 -13.02 -5.01 1.65
N LEU A 112 -11.74 -5.18 1.26
CA LEU A 112 -11.33 -6.26 0.37
C LEU A 112 -10.53 -7.36 1.06
N ALA A 113 -9.83 -7.06 2.16
CA ALA A 113 -8.93 -8.01 2.81
C ALA A 113 -9.65 -9.28 3.26
N ASP A 114 -10.83 -9.15 3.88
CA ASP A 114 -11.61 -10.29 4.35
C ASP A 114 -12.25 -11.11 3.22
N PRO A 115 -12.97 -10.52 2.24
CA PRO A 115 -13.50 -11.28 1.11
C PRO A 115 -12.42 -11.98 0.29
N LEU A 116 -11.31 -11.29 -0.01
CA LEU A 116 -10.18 -11.89 -0.73
C LEU A 116 -9.53 -12.99 0.11
N GLY A 117 -9.32 -12.74 1.41
CA GLY A 117 -8.76 -13.73 2.32
C GLY A 117 -9.59 -15.00 2.42
N ALA A 118 -10.92 -14.87 2.42
CA ALA A 118 -11.85 -16.00 2.37
C ALA A 118 -11.76 -16.74 1.03
N ALA A 119 -11.73 -16.03 -0.10
CA ALA A 119 -11.59 -16.63 -1.42
C ALA A 119 -10.27 -17.42 -1.56
N PHE A 120 -9.15 -16.86 -1.10
CA PHE A 120 -7.86 -17.57 -1.09
C PHE A 120 -7.86 -18.77 -0.14
N GLN A 121 -8.55 -18.69 0.99
CA GLN A 121 -8.71 -19.85 1.88
C GLN A 121 -9.51 -20.97 1.22
N LEU A 122 -10.61 -20.66 0.54
CA LEU A 122 -11.40 -21.64 -0.21
C LEU A 122 -10.55 -22.29 -1.31
N TYR A 123 -9.80 -21.49 -2.07
CA TYR A 123 -8.90 -22.00 -3.10
C TYR A 123 -7.83 -22.94 -2.52
N TYR A 124 -7.21 -22.59 -1.39
CA TYR A 124 -6.28 -23.47 -0.70
C TYR A 124 -6.94 -24.79 -0.29
N ASN A 125 -8.15 -24.74 0.28
CA ASN A 125 -8.84 -25.95 0.72
C ASN A 125 -9.15 -26.92 -0.44
N GLU A 126 -9.38 -26.39 -1.65
CA GLU A 126 -9.67 -27.19 -2.85
C GLU A 126 -8.40 -27.71 -3.56
N THR A 127 -7.30 -26.96 -3.50
CA THR A 127 -6.10 -27.21 -4.33
C THR A 127 -4.85 -27.62 -3.55
N ALA A 128 -4.84 -27.40 -2.24
CA ALA A 128 -3.66 -27.46 -1.37
C ALA A 128 -2.49 -26.58 -1.85
N ASP A 129 -2.76 -25.51 -2.61
CA ASP A 129 -1.73 -24.57 -3.06
C ASP A 129 -1.37 -23.56 -1.96
N GLU A 130 -0.25 -23.82 -1.28
CA GLU A 130 0.31 -22.96 -0.22
C GLU A 130 0.48 -21.49 -0.62
N ARG A 131 0.65 -21.19 -1.93
CA ARG A 131 0.79 -19.81 -2.41
C ARG A 131 -0.46 -18.97 -2.12
N ALA A 132 -1.63 -19.62 -2.01
CA ALA A 132 -2.86 -18.95 -1.65
C ALA A 132 -2.86 -18.47 -0.19
N LEU A 133 -2.28 -19.25 0.74
CA LEU A 133 -2.10 -18.83 2.12
C LEU A 133 -1.10 -17.67 2.23
N ILE A 134 -0.02 -17.71 1.45
CA ILE A 134 0.97 -16.62 1.39
C ILE A 134 0.32 -15.32 0.94
N ILE A 135 -0.43 -15.33 -0.17
CA ILE A 135 -1.10 -14.13 -0.68
C ILE A 135 -2.16 -13.63 0.31
N LYS A 136 -2.94 -14.54 0.91
CA LYS A 136 -3.90 -14.21 1.97
C LYS A 136 -3.21 -13.45 3.12
N ASN A 137 -2.06 -13.92 3.57
CA ASN A 137 -1.33 -13.31 4.67
C ASN A 137 -0.82 -11.91 4.30
N TYR A 138 -0.26 -11.72 3.11
CA TYR A 138 0.16 -10.39 2.66
C TYR A 138 -0.99 -9.40 2.52
N ILE A 139 -2.16 -9.85 2.04
CA ILE A 139 -3.33 -8.97 1.91
C ILE A 139 -3.87 -8.56 3.29
N LYS A 140 -3.89 -9.47 4.26
CA LYS A 140 -4.50 -9.24 5.57
C LYS A 140 -3.54 -8.59 6.59
N TYR A 141 -2.27 -8.94 6.53
CA TYR A 141 -1.27 -8.59 7.55
C TYR A 141 -0.06 -7.83 6.99
N GLY A 142 0.08 -7.73 5.66
CA GLY A 142 1.26 -7.11 5.04
C GLY A 142 2.54 -7.95 5.13
N THR A 143 2.48 -9.15 5.71
CA THR A 143 3.63 -10.03 5.95
C THR A 143 3.19 -11.49 5.89
N ASN A 144 4.14 -12.39 5.64
CA ASN A 144 3.94 -13.84 5.74
C ASN A 144 4.76 -14.45 6.90
N ASP A 145 5.37 -13.62 7.74
CA ASP A 145 6.08 -14.06 8.94
C ASP A 145 5.07 -14.38 10.06
N ASN A 146 5.07 -15.62 10.54
CA ASN A 146 4.10 -16.08 11.53
C ASN A 146 4.17 -15.29 12.85
N ILE A 147 5.37 -14.88 13.29
CA ILE A 147 5.52 -14.12 14.53
C ILE A 147 4.93 -12.72 14.36
N GLU A 148 5.22 -12.05 13.24
CA GLU A 148 4.66 -10.73 12.93
C GLU A 148 3.12 -10.78 12.82
N ILE A 149 2.58 -11.81 12.14
CA ILE A 149 1.13 -12.02 12.04
C ILE A 149 0.49 -12.15 13.42
N TRP A 150 1.07 -12.96 14.32
CA TRP A 150 0.52 -13.08 15.67
C TRP A 150 0.64 -11.80 16.47
N LEU A 151 1.76 -11.08 16.40
CA LEU A 151 1.91 -9.80 17.08
C LEU A 151 0.86 -8.78 16.59
N LEU A 152 0.58 -8.73 15.28
CA LEU A 152 -0.52 -7.91 14.73
C LEU A 152 -1.88 -8.35 15.30
N ARG A 153 -2.13 -9.66 15.43
CA ARG A 153 -3.37 -10.20 16.03
C ARG A 153 -3.52 -9.86 17.51
N TYR A 154 -2.42 -9.73 18.25
CA TYR A 154 -2.40 -9.24 19.64
C TYR A 154 -2.50 -7.70 19.75
N GLY A 155 -2.56 -7.00 18.61
CA GLY A 155 -2.74 -5.56 18.55
C GLY A 155 -1.46 -4.75 18.70
N PHE A 156 -0.30 -5.34 18.42
CA PHE A 156 0.94 -4.59 18.25
C PHE A 156 0.99 -3.94 16.87
N GLY A 157 1.47 -2.70 16.78
CA GLY A 157 1.75 -2.03 15.52
C GLY A 157 3.12 -2.43 14.97
N PHE A 158 3.40 -2.00 13.72
CA PHE A 158 4.66 -2.30 13.05
C PHE A 158 5.88 -1.75 13.80
N GLU A 159 5.76 -0.56 14.43
CA GLU A 159 6.84 0.03 15.22
C GLU A 159 7.20 -0.82 16.47
N GLU A 160 6.21 -1.41 17.14
CA GLU A 160 6.49 -2.34 18.24
C GLU A 160 7.08 -3.65 17.73
N ILE A 161 6.53 -4.19 16.65
CA ILE A 161 6.95 -5.46 16.06
C ILE A 161 8.44 -5.44 15.69
N ASP A 162 8.92 -4.33 15.11
CA ASP A 162 10.30 -4.16 14.63
C ASP A 162 11.35 -4.52 15.71
N TRP A 163 11.11 -4.14 16.97
CA TRP A 163 12.02 -4.50 18.05
C TRP A 163 11.56 -5.73 18.84
N LEU A 164 10.25 -5.92 19.02
CA LEU A 164 9.68 -6.97 19.87
C LEU A 164 9.92 -8.37 19.31
N LYS A 165 9.87 -8.52 17.98
CA LYS A 165 10.05 -9.81 17.28
C LYS A 165 11.29 -10.58 17.74
N SER A 166 12.40 -9.88 17.97
CA SER A 166 13.67 -10.48 18.40
C SER A 166 13.61 -11.14 19.79
N TYR A 167 12.67 -10.71 20.63
CA TYR A 167 12.46 -11.20 21.99
C TYR A 167 11.37 -12.26 22.10
N ILE A 168 10.69 -12.62 21.02
CA ILE A 168 9.70 -13.70 21.02
C ILE A 168 10.40 -15.05 20.95
N GLU A 169 10.07 -15.95 21.88
CA GLU A 169 10.45 -17.36 21.86
C GLU A 169 9.40 -18.20 21.14
N GLN A 170 8.12 -18.02 21.51
CA GLN A 170 6.98 -18.67 20.89
C GLN A 170 5.78 -17.74 20.96
N ILE A 171 4.88 -17.81 19.97
CA ILE A 171 3.63 -17.06 19.97
C ILE A 171 2.54 -17.86 19.25
N ASP A 172 1.34 -17.90 19.83
CA ASP A 172 0.16 -18.54 19.25
C ASP A 172 -1.12 -17.79 19.65
N GLU A 173 -2.28 -18.44 19.62
CA GLU A 173 -3.57 -17.82 20.01
C GLU A 173 -3.75 -17.63 21.51
N ASN A 174 -3.02 -18.39 22.32
CA ASN A 174 -3.21 -18.45 23.76
C ASN A 174 -2.23 -17.51 24.46
N GLU A 175 -0.95 -17.55 24.09
CA GLU A 175 0.08 -16.81 24.81
C GLU A 175 1.24 -16.31 23.94
N ILE A 176 1.97 -15.33 24.50
CA ILE A 176 3.26 -14.86 24.00
C ILE A 176 4.34 -15.30 24.99
N LYS A 177 5.24 -16.19 24.56
CA LYS A 177 6.41 -16.57 25.34
C LYS A 177 7.59 -15.69 24.97
N PHE A 178 8.08 -14.93 25.93
CA PHE A 178 9.23 -14.06 25.75
C PHE A 178 10.54 -14.76 26.15
N LYS A 179 11.60 -14.49 25.38
CA LYS A 179 12.96 -14.87 25.76
C LYS A 179 13.38 -14.12 27.03
N PRO A 180 14.27 -14.68 27.86
CA PRO A 180 14.76 -14.01 29.08
C PRO A 180 15.41 -12.64 28.83
N SER A 181 15.88 -12.37 27.61
CA SER A 181 16.43 -11.09 27.18
C SER A 181 15.43 -9.94 27.24
N ILE A 182 14.12 -10.21 27.31
CA ILE A 182 13.06 -9.20 27.42
C ILE A 182 13.25 -8.29 28.65
N ASN A 183 13.84 -8.82 29.72
CA ASN A 183 14.14 -8.08 30.95
C ASN A 183 15.16 -6.95 30.77
N ARG A 184 15.88 -6.91 29.64
CA ARG A 184 16.87 -5.87 29.32
C ARG A 184 16.24 -4.66 28.62
N LEU A 185 14.94 -4.70 28.33
CA LEU A 185 14.23 -3.59 27.70
C LEU A 185 14.13 -2.37 28.63
N SER A 186 14.03 -1.18 28.03
CA SER A 186 13.74 0.04 28.76
C SER A 186 12.37 -0.04 29.43
N GLN A 187 12.19 0.74 30.51
CA GLN A 187 10.93 0.76 31.26
C GLN A 187 9.71 1.08 30.38
N ASP A 188 9.86 1.99 29.41
CA ASP A 188 8.79 2.35 28.48
C ASP A 188 8.37 1.17 27.60
N LYS A 189 9.34 0.39 27.09
CA LYS A 189 9.05 -0.80 26.29
C LYS A 189 8.44 -1.93 27.14
N ARG A 190 8.86 -2.07 28.40
CA ARG A 190 8.27 -3.06 29.32
C ARG A 190 6.81 -2.75 29.62
N LYS A 191 6.45 -1.48 29.83
CA LYS A 191 5.04 -1.07 30.03
C LYS A 191 4.12 -1.48 28.87
N LEU A 192 4.62 -1.48 27.63
CA LEU A 192 3.83 -1.88 26.46
C LEU A 192 3.48 -3.37 26.44
N ILE A 193 4.29 -4.21 27.09
CA ILE A 193 4.15 -5.68 27.09
C ILE A 193 3.69 -6.24 28.44
N GLU A 194 3.62 -5.41 29.49
CA GLU A 194 3.28 -5.80 30.86
C GLU A 194 1.94 -6.57 30.96
N ARG A 195 0.98 -6.26 30.08
CA ARG A 195 -0.32 -6.97 30.03
C ARG A 195 -0.24 -8.42 29.52
N PHE A 196 0.92 -8.84 29.03
CA PHE A 196 1.19 -10.16 28.47
C PHE A 196 2.27 -10.93 29.25
N GLU A 197 2.83 -10.34 30.32
CA GLU A 197 3.74 -11.02 31.27
C GLU A 197 2.96 -11.78 32.35
#